data_AF-A0A0D6M4G9-F1
#
_entry.id   AF-A0A0D6M4G9-F1
#
_cell.length_a   1.000
_cell.length_b   1.000
_cell.length_c   1.000
_cell.angle_alpha   90.00
_cell.angle_beta   90.00
_cell.angle_gamma   90.00
#
_symmetry.space_group_name_H-M   'P 1'
#
loop_
_entity.id
_entity.type
_entity.pdbx_description
1 polymer ?
#
loop_
_entity_poly.entity_id
_entity_poly.type
_entity_poly.pdbx_seq_one_letter_code
_entity_poly.pdbx_strand_id
1 'polypeptide(L)'
;MLCNFIEQNAKKCAEYFPMQEGQTLQFEDGVSVTCKRQEPFAFPIETKVRIRVTHLEVNVSGQPPHSCSHYQWIDWPDRGVPEADLAPIALLAKLKENTEPIIVHCSAGIGRTGSIVLIQHAMELLHKNEPLLEVSGYLLELRKQRNNSVQNAKKCAEYFPMQEGQTLQFEDGVSVTCKRQEPTEQQYLYVHQVLLLYLKKAKYLDDVVNPYLEAFTKDYVAATKGF
;
A
#
# COMPACT_ATOMS: atom_id res chain seq x y z
N MET A 1 2.07 6.30 4.80
CA MET A 1 3.03 6.54 3.69
C MET A 1 3.73 5.24 3.32
N LEU A 2 3.63 4.79 2.07
CA LEU A 2 4.15 3.49 1.60
C LEU A 2 5.35 3.65 0.64
N CYS A 3 6.01 4.80 0.64
CA CYS A 3 7.22 5.05 -0.13
C CYS A 3 8.18 5.95 0.67
N ASN A 4 9.42 6.03 0.20
CA ASN A 4 10.34 7.09 0.61
C ASN A 4 10.18 8.33 -0.27
N PHE A 5 10.75 9.46 0.14
CA PHE A 5 10.75 10.68 -0.68
C PHE A 5 11.58 10.49 -1.96
N ILE A 6 12.69 9.77 -1.83
CA ILE A 6 13.59 9.42 -2.93
C ILE A 6 13.79 7.89 -2.90
N GLU A 7 13.62 7.25 -4.05
CA GLU A 7 13.90 5.83 -4.24
C GLU A 7 14.63 5.67 -5.59
N GLN A 8 15.72 4.89 -5.62
CA GLN A 8 16.55 4.70 -6.83
C GLN A 8 16.94 6.02 -7.53
N ASN A 9 17.30 7.05 -6.75
CA ASN A 9 17.63 8.41 -7.23
C ASN A 9 16.48 9.16 -7.93
N ALA A 10 15.24 8.66 -7.86
CA ALA A 10 14.06 9.33 -8.37
C ALA A 10 13.21 9.88 -7.22
N LYS A 11 12.70 11.11 -7.38
CA LYS A 11 11.74 11.73 -6.45
C LYS A 11 10.40 11.00 -6.57
N LYS A 12 9.93 10.40 -5.49
CA LYS A 12 8.66 9.65 -5.42
C LYS A 12 7.57 10.42 -4.67
N CYS A 13 7.96 11.23 -3.68
CA CYS A 13 7.06 12.02 -2.86
C CYS A 13 7.79 13.29 -2.39
N ALA A 14 7.05 14.40 -2.25
CA ALA A 14 7.59 15.63 -1.66
C ALA A 14 7.64 15.50 -0.13
N GLU A 15 8.56 16.22 0.51
CA GLU A 15 8.60 16.33 1.96
C GLU A 15 7.47 17.25 2.43
N TYR A 16 6.50 16.67 3.16
CA TYR A 16 5.32 17.38 3.68
C TYR A 16 5.22 17.36 5.21
N PHE A 17 6.23 16.82 5.88
CA PHE A 17 6.35 16.82 7.34
C PHE A 17 7.84 16.90 7.73
N PRO A 18 8.17 17.46 8.90
CA PRO A 18 9.55 17.53 9.37
C PRO A 18 10.08 16.13 9.75
N MET A 19 11.28 15.79 9.26
CA MET A 19 11.90 14.48 9.46
C MET A 19 12.66 14.34 10.79
N GLN A 20 12.82 15.42 11.57
CA GLN A 20 13.53 15.38 12.85
C GLN A 20 12.61 15.81 13.98
N GLU A 21 12.76 15.16 15.14
CA GLU A 21 12.02 15.52 16.35
C GLU A 21 12.30 16.98 16.76
N GLY A 22 11.27 17.67 17.21
CA GLY A 22 11.32 19.08 17.60
C GLY A 22 11.27 20.06 16.43
N GLN A 23 11.42 19.62 15.18
CA GLN A 23 11.34 20.51 14.03
C GLN A 23 9.90 20.78 13.60
N THR A 24 9.70 21.96 13.00
CA THR A 24 8.44 22.42 12.43
C THR A 24 8.65 22.78 10.97
N LEU A 25 7.77 22.26 10.10
CA LEU A 25 7.64 22.65 8.71
C LEU A 25 6.47 23.63 8.58
N GLN A 26 6.69 24.79 7.94
CA GLN A 26 5.69 25.83 7.72
C GLN A 26 5.28 25.86 6.24
N PHE A 27 4.00 26.04 5.97
CA PHE A 27 3.43 26.19 4.63
C PHE A 27 2.79 27.59 4.49
N GLU A 28 2.68 28.07 3.24
CA GLU A 28 2.28 29.46 2.92
C GLU A 28 0.87 29.83 3.44
N ASP A 29 -0.01 28.85 3.62
CA ASP A 29 -1.41 29.05 4.03
C ASP A 29 -1.64 29.08 5.55
N GLY A 30 -0.58 29.30 6.33
CA GLY A 30 -0.67 29.28 7.80
C GLY A 30 -0.88 27.87 8.37
N VAL A 31 -0.49 26.84 7.62
CA VAL A 31 -0.40 25.46 8.09
C VAL A 31 1.02 25.21 8.59
N SER A 32 1.16 24.66 9.78
CA SER A 32 2.44 24.20 10.31
C SER A 32 2.35 22.77 10.81
N VAL A 33 3.38 21.98 10.59
CA VAL A 33 3.47 20.58 11.00
C VAL A 33 4.71 20.43 11.85
N THR A 34 4.54 20.00 13.10
CA THR A 34 5.64 19.80 14.06
C THR A 34 5.81 18.32 14.34
N CYS A 35 7.03 17.80 14.23
CA CYS A 35 7.35 16.44 14.66
C CYS A 35 7.61 16.43 16.16
N LYS A 36 6.68 15.88 16.94
CA LYS A 36 6.81 15.79 18.40
C LYS A 36 7.69 14.62 18.82
N ARG A 37 7.59 13.48 18.12
CA ARG A 37 8.27 12.24 18.48
C ARG A 37 8.34 11.28 17.30
N GLN A 38 9.37 10.45 17.24
CA GLN A 38 9.55 9.37 16.27
C GLN A 38 9.97 8.08 16.97
N GLU A 39 9.42 6.98 16.49
CA GLU A 39 9.75 5.66 17.01
C GLU A 39 9.57 4.59 15.92
N PRO A 40 10.27 3.46 16.01
CA PRO A 40 9.92 2.30 15.20
C PRO A 40 8.58 1.73 15.64
N PHE A 41 7.78 1.24 14.68
CA PHE A 41 6.57 0.49 14.99
C PHE A 41 6.95 -0.85 15.65
N ALA A 42 6.41 -1.10 16.83
CA ALA A 42 6.60 -2.35 17.55
C ALA A 42 5.63 -3.42 17.04
N PHE A 43 6.11 -4.31 16.16
CA PHE A 43 5.33 -5.43 15.66
C PHE A 43 5.12 -6.49 16.75
N PRO A 44 3.91 -7.10 16.85
CA PRO A 44 3.63 -8.23 17.73
C PRO A 44 4.10 -9.58 17.15
N ILE A 45 4.91 -9.54 16.09
CA ILE A 45 5.42 -10.70 15.34
C ILE A 45 6.87 -10.44 14.97
N GLU A 46 7.62 -11.51 14.72
CA GLU A 46 8.92 -11.39 14.06
C GLU A 46 8.72 -11.05 12.58
N THR A 47 9.34 -9.96 12.13
CA THR A 47 9.30 -9.48 10.75
C THR A 47 10.56 -8.68 10.44
N LYS A 48 10.98 -8.68 9.18
CA LYS A 48 12.05 -7.81 8.68
C LYS A 48 11.55 -6.41 8.29
N VAL A 49 10.23 -6.24 8.21
CA VAL A 49 9.60 -4.97 7.81
C VAL A 49 9.89 -3.89 8.82
N ARG A 50 10.22 -2.69 8.32
CA ARG A 50 10.46 -1.51 9.14
C ARG A 50 9.44 -0.43 8.83
N ILE A 51 8.68 -0.07 9.87
CA ILE A 51 7.78 1.08 9.83
C ILE A 51 8.27 2.10 10.85
N ARG A 52 8.40 3.35 10.43
CA ARG A 52 8.60 4.50 11.32
C ARG A 52 7.25 5.12 11.65
N VAL A 53 7.02 5.38 12.92
CA VAL A 53 5.87 6.13 13.43
C VAL A 53 6.35 7.51 13.82
N THR A 54 5.77 8.54 13.22
CA THR A 54 6.05 9.94 13.54
C THR A 54 4.78 10.57 14.12
N HIS A 55 4.88 11.09 15.34
CA HIS A 55 3.81 11.81 16.02
C HIS A 55 3.90 13.28 15.61
N LEU A 56 2.91 13.73 14.85
CA LEU A 56 2.82 15.06 14.27
C LEU A 56 1.75 15.88 14.99
N GLU A 57 2.03 17.15 15.20
CA GLU A 57 1.03 18.16 15.53
C GLU A 57 0.87 19.09 14.34
N VAL A 58 -0.32 19.12 13.77
CA VAL A 58 -0.70 19.97 12.65
C VAL A 58 -1.49 21.15 13.20
N ASN A 59 -0.98 22.36 13.00
CA ASN A 59 -1.67 23.59 13.35
C ASN A 59 -2.12 24.29 12.06
N VAL A 60 -3.40 24.63 11.99
CA VAL A 60 -3.98 25.41 10.90
C VAL A 60 -4.58 26.68 11.52
N SER A 61 -4.31 27.84 10.94
CA SER A 61 -4.83 29.11 11.44
C SER A 61 -6.36 29.06 11.66
N GLY A 62 -6.81 29.43 12.86
CA GLY A 62 -8.22 29.43 13.22
C GLY A 62 -8.83 28.06 13.55
N GLN A 63 -8.03 26.98 13.55
CA GLN A 63 -8.47 25.63 13.93
C GLN A 63 -7.74 25.16 15.19
N PRO A 64 -8.35 24.26 15.99
CA PRO A 64 -7.64 23.63 17.10
C PRO A 64 -6.46 22.78 16.57
N PRO A 65 -5.36 22.67 17.33
CA PRO A 65 -4.26 21.79 16.98
C PRO A 65 -4.74 20.35 16.76
N HIS A 66 -4.28 19.72 15.68
CA HIS A 66 -4.64 18.36 15.33
C HIS A 66 -3.44 17.43 15.50
N SER A 67 -3.57 16.44 16.38
CA SER A 67 -2.55 15.40 16.56
C SER A 67 -2.75 14.27 15.56
N CYS A 68 -1.69 13.91 14.83
CA CYS A 68 -1.70 12.88 13.79
C CYS A 68 -0.55 11.90 14.01
N SER A 69 -0.84 10.60 13.88
CA SER A 69 0.19 9.56 13.82
C SER A 69 0.49 9.21 12.36
N HIS A 70 1.71 9.46 11.92
CA HIS A 70 2.17 9.16 10.57
C HIS A 70 2.97 7.85 10.55
N TYR A 71 2.48 6.87 9.79
CA TYR A 71 3.15 5.58 9.63
C TYR A 71 3.82 5.52 8.27
N GLN A 72 5.14 5.38 8.25
CA GLN A 72 5.93 5.25 7.03
C GLN A 72 6.56 3.87 6.92
N TRP A 73 6.18 3.12 5.89
CA TRP A 73 6.86 1.87 5.52
C TRP A 73 8.16 2.22 4.80
N ILE A 74 9.29 1.97 5.44
CA ILE A 74 10.61 2.49 5.05
C ILE A 74 11.28 1.60 3.99
N ASP A 75 11.04 0.30 4.06
CA ASP A 75 11.72 -0.72 3.27
C ASP A 75 10.83 -1.46 2.28
N TRP A 76 9.70 -0.85 1.88
CA TRP A 76 8.98 -1.33 0.71
C TRP A 76 9.80 -1.00 -0.55
N PRO A 77 10.24 -2.01 -1.33
CA PRO A 77 11.14 -1.77 -2.46
C PRO A 77 10.48 -0.92 -3.57
N ASP A 78 11.30 -0.16 -4.31
CA ASP A 78 10.81 0.67 -5.43
C ASP A 78 10.10 -0.19 -6.47
N ARG A 79 10.80 -1.26 -6.88
CA ARG A 79 10.33 -2.28 -7.80
C ARG A 79 10.06 -3.56 -7.02
N GLY A 80 8.85 -4.07 -7.13
CA GLY A 80 8.42 -5.30 -6.48
C GLY A 80 7.74 -5.12 -5.13
N VAL A 81 7.92 -6.11 -4.25
CA VAL A 81 7.18 -6.26 -3.00
C VAL A 81 8.10 -6.74 -1.88
N PRO A 82 7.81 -6.42 -0.61
CA PRO A 82 8.49 -7.02 0.53
C PRO A 82 8.32 -8.54 0.52
N GLU A 83 9.19 -9.24 1.26
CA GLU A 83 8.93 -10.62 1.66
C GLU A 83 7.57 -10.68 2.37
N ALA A 84 6.65 -11.50 1.86
CA ALA A 84 5.31 -11.58 2.41
C ALA A 84 5.30 -12.24 3.79
N ASP A 85 4.80 -11.49 4.76
CA ASP A 85 4.52 -11.95 6.12
C ASP A 85 3.24 -11.27 6.65
N LEU A 86 3.06 -11.24 7.97
CA LEU A 86 1.86 -10.67 8.60
C LEU A 86 2.04 -9.20 9.04
N ALA A 87 3.12 -8.53 8.64
CA ALA A 87 3.35 -7.12 8.96
C ALA A 87 2.22 -6.19 8.44
N PRO A 88 1.68 -6.35 7.21
CA PRO A 88 0.52 -5.57 6.78
C PRO A 88 -0.68 -5.75 7.71
N ILE A 89 -0.95 -6.98 8.14
CA ILE A 89 -2.07 -7.30 9.01
C ILE A 89 -1.87 -6.69 10.40
N ALA A 90 -0.66 -6.79 10.95
CA ALA A 90 -0.32 -6.20 12.24
C ALA A 90 -0.44 -4.66 12.23
N LEU A 91 0.00 -4.01 11.15
CA LEU A 91 -0.18 -2.57 10.95
C LEU A 91 -1.67 -2.21 10.89
N LEU A 92 -2.45 -2.90 10.05
CA LEU A 92 -3.88 -2.63 9.90
C LEU A 92 -4.67 -2.89 11.19
N ALA A 93 -4.32 -3.93 11.94
CA ALA A 93 -4.89 -4.20 13.26
C ALA A 93 -4.62 -3.06 14.25
N LYS A 94 -3.42 -2.45 14.24
CA LYS A 94 -3.14 -1.26 15.06
C LYS A 94 -4.01 -0.07 14.69
N LEU A 95 -4.37 0.05 13.42
CA LEU A 95 -5.12 1.18 12.88
C LEU A 95 -6.65 0.99 12.96
N LYS A 96 -7.12 -0.21 13.30
CA LYS A 96 -8.55 -0.60 13.26
C LYS A 96 -9.45 0.24 14.16
N GLU A 97 -8.94 0.74 15.29
CA GLU A 97 -9.71 1.54 16.25
C GLU A 97 -9.94 2.99 15.79
N ASN A 98 -9.32 3.42 14.68
CA ASN A 98 -9.57 4.75 14.13
C ASN A 98 -10.93 4.77 13.43
N THR A 99 -11.81 5.66 13.87
CA THR A 99 -13.14 5.87 13.28
C THR A 99 -13.13 6.86 12.11
N GLU A 100 -12.02 7.59 11.94
CA GLU A 100 -11.85 8.63 10.91
C GLU A 100 -11.14 8.08 9.67
N PRO A 101 -11.34 8.71 8.50
CA PRO A 101 -10.65 8.31 7.26
C PRO A 101 -9.12 8.31 7.41
N ILE A 102 -8.49 7.19 7.05
CA ILE A 102 -7.03 7.06 7.07
C ILE A 102 -6.47 7.42 5.69
N ILE A 103 -5.52 8.36 5.65
CA ILE A 103 -4.83 8.73 4.42
C ILE A 103 -3.75 7.68 4.10
N VAL A 104 -3.90 6.98 2.98
CA VAL A 104 -2.91 6.02 2.46
C VAL A 104 -2.39 6.51 1.12
N HIS A 105 -1.07 6.67 1.00
CA HIS A 105 -0.43 7.05 -0.26
C HIS A 105 0.92 6.35 -0.42
N CYS A 106 1.36 6.24 -1.68
CA CYS A 106 2.73 5.92 -2.08
C CYS A 106 3.26 7.07 -2.95
N SER A 107 3.77 6.78 -4.15
CA SER A 107 4.11 7.80 -5.15
C SER A 107 2.87 8.22 -5.95
N ALA A 108 2.43 7.43 -6.94
CA ALA A 108 1.18 7.66 -7.67
C ALA A 108 -0.11 7.29 -6.89
N GLY A 109 0.05 6.65 -5.72
CA GLY A 109 -1.07 6.22 -4.88
C GLY A 109 -1.90 5.06 -5.45
N ILE A 110 -1.37 4.26 -6.38
CA ILE A 110 -2.13 3.16 -7.03
C ILE A 110 -1.61 1.77 -6.66
N GLY A 111 -0.29 1.54 -6.71
CA GLY A 111 0.29 0.21 -6.54
C GLY A 111 0.29 -0.27 -5.08
N ARG A 112 1.31 0.13 -4.32
CA ARG A 112 1.43 -0.21 -2.88
C ARG A 112 0.21 0.20 -2.07
N THR A 113 -0.35 1.38 -2.37
CA THR A 113 -1.61 1.87 -1.79
C THR A 113 -2.75 0.90 -2.04
N GLY A 114 -2.97 0.50 -3.30
CA GLY A 114 -4.01 -0.46 -3.65
C GLY A 114 -3.81 -1.82 -2.96
N SER A 115 -2.57 -2.28 -2.82
CA SER A 115 -2.27 -3.54 -2.12
C SER A 115 -2.71 -3.50 -0.65
N ILE A 116 -2.36 -2.43 0.08
CA ILE A 116 -2.76 -2.29 1.49
C ILE A 116 -4.27 -2.12 1.63
N VAL A 117 -4.91 -1.32 0.78
CA VAL A 117 -6.37 -1.11 0.80
C VAL A 117 -7.11 -2.41 0.48
N LEU A 118 -6.63 -3.21 -0.47
CA LEU A 118 -7.25 -4.48 -0.82
C LEU A 118 -7.12 -5.53 0.30
N ILE A 119 -5.96 -5.57 0.97
CA ILE A 119 -5.77 -6.41 2.18
C ILE A 119 -6.74 -5.96 3.29
N GLN A 120 -6.85 -4.65 3.54
CA GLN A 120 -7.77 -4.11 4.54
C GLN A 120 -9.23 -4.51 4.25
N HIS A 121 -9.68 -4.37 3.00
CA HIS A 121 -11.02 -4.76 2.61
C HIS A 121 -11.30 -6.24 2.89
N ALA A 122 -10.38 -7.14 2.54
CA ALA A 122 -10.50 -8.55 2.86
C ALA A 122 -10.53 -8.81 4.37
N MET A 123 -9.73 -8.09 5.16
CA MET A 123 -9.75 -8.19 6.63
C MET A 123 -11.06 -7.72 7.25
N GLU A 124 -11.67 -6.65 6.72
CA GLU A 124 -12.97 -6.17 7.21
C GLU A 124 -14.07 -7.22 7.00
N LEU A 125 -14.10 -7.88 5.84
CA LEU A 125 -15.05 -8.95 5.55
C LEU A 125 -14.89 -10.12 6.53
N LEU A 126 -13.66 -10.60 6.73
CA LEU A 126 -13.39 -11.68 7.67
C LEU A 126 -13.78 -11.32 9.11
N HIS A 127 -13.48 -10.09 9.57
CA HIS A 127 -13.85 -9.64 10.91
C HIS A 127 -15.38 -9.50 11.10
N LYS A 128 -16.13 -9.22 10.03
CA LYS A 128 -17.59 -9.16 10.04
C LYS A 128 -18.25 -10.54 9.87
N ASN A 129 -17.46 -11.61 9.76
CA ASN A 129 -17.92 -12.95 9.38
C ASN A 129 -18.66 -12.98 8.03
N GLU A 130 -18.30 -12.08 7.12
CA GLU A 130 -18.79 -12.08 5.75
C GLU A 130 -17.92 -13.01 4.88
N PRO A 131 -18.49 -13.65 3.85
CA PRO A 131 -17.73 -14.53 2.97
C PRO A 131 -16.65 -13.75 2.22
N LEU A 132 -15.41 -14.23 2.30
CA LEU A 132 -14.32 -13.75 1.45
C LEU A 132 -14.43 -14.45 0.08
N LEU A 133 -14.86 -13.69 -0.92
CA LEU A 133 -14.98 -14.12 -2.31
C LEU A 133 -13.65 -13.92 -3.06
N GLU A 134 -13.68 -14.14 -4.37
CA GLU A 134 -12.55 -13.92 -5.27
C GLU A 134 -11.98 -12.50 -5.17
N VAL A 135 -10.69 -12.40 -4.84
CA VAL A 135 -9.98 -11.11 -4.65
C VAL A 135 -10.01 -10.23 -5.90
N SER A 136 -10.13 -10.84 -7.09
CA SER A 136 -10.26 -10.13 -8.37
C SER A 136 -11.53 -9.27 -8.44
N GLY A 137 -12.64 -9.71 -7.82
CA GLY A 137 -13.88 -8.94 -7.75
C GLY A 137 -13.70 -7.67 -6.91
N TYR A 138 -13.09 -7.81 -5.73
CA TYR A 138 -12.78 -6.67 -4.87
C TYR A 138 -11.80 -5.69 -5.51
N LEU A 139 -10.82 -6.20 -6.25
CA LEU A 139 -9.90 -5.38 -7.03
C LEU A 139 -10.64 -4.57 -8.11
N LEU A 140 -11.62 -5.17 -8.79
CA LEU A 140 -12.42 -4.46 -9.79
C LEU A 140 -13.22 -3.32 -9.13
N GLU A 141 -13.88 -3.56 -8.01
CA GLU A 141 -14.60 -2.52 -7.27
C GLU A 141 -13.66 -1.40 -6.78
N LEU A 142 -12.47 -1.75 -6.29
CA LEU A 142 -11.45 -0.77 -5.92
C LEU A 142 -11.02 0.08 -7.11
N ARG A 143 -10.88 -0.52 -8.30
CA ARG A 143 -10.51 0.20 -9.54
C ARG A 143 -11.60 1.14 -10.06
N LYS A 144 -12.88 0.91 -9.71
CA LYS A 144 -13.97 1.86 -9.99
C LYS A 144 -13.84 3.14 -9.15
N GLN A 145 -13.29 3.05 -7.95
CA GLN A 145 -13.07 4.20 -7.08
C GLN A 145 -11.72 4.89 -7.33
N ARG A 146 -10.68 4.11 -7.65
CA ARG A 146 -9.34 4.62 -7.98
C ARG A 146 -8.70 3.80 -9.09
N ASN A 147 -8.63 4.38 -10.28
CA ASN A 147 -8.10 3.72 -11.47
C ASN A 147 -6.69 3.15 -11.25
N ASN A 148 -6.40 2.01 -11.87
CA ASN A 148 -5.11 1.30 -11.81
C ASN A 148 -4.64 0.87 -10.40
N SER A 149 -5.54 0.86 -9.40
CA SER A 149 -5.24 0.30 -8.08
C SER A 149 -4.72 -1.14 -8.19
N VAL A 150 -3.70 -1.46 -7.38
CA VAL A 150 -2.83 -2.65 -7.52
C VAL A 150 -2.28 -2.70 -8.94
N GLN A 151 -1.10 -2.09 -9.11
CA GLN A 151 -0.47 -1.99 -10.41
C GLN A 151 -0.14 -3.41 -10.89
N ASN A 152 -0.42 -3.69 -12.18
CA ASN A 152 0.02 -4.90 -12.88
C ASN A 152 -0.75 -6.22 -12.64
N ALA A 153 -1.97 -6.24 -12.09
CA ALA A 153 -2.83 -7.44 -12.16
C ALA A 153 -3.45 -7.59 -13.57
N LYS A 154 -3.00 -8.57 -14.38
CA LYS A 154 -3.43 -8.72 -15.79
C LYS A 154 -4.92 -9.06 -15.92
N LYS A 155 -5.44 -9.94 -15.06
CA LYS A 155 -6.84 -10.45 -15.18
C LYS A 155 -7.92 -9.37 -15.08
N CYS A 156 -7.71 -8.30 -14.31
CA CYS A 156 -8.70 -7.21 -14.21
C CYS A 156 -8.49 -6.10 -15.26
N ALA A 157 -7.39 -6.11 -16.03
CA ALA A 157 -7.11 -5.09 -17.04
C ALA A 157 -7.89 -5.30 -18.35
N GLU A 158 -8.50 -6.48 -18.56
CA GLU A 158 -9.32 -6.78 -19.73
C GLU A 158 -10.62 -5.95 -19.82
N TYR A 159 -10.99 -5.22 -18.75
CA TYR A 159 -12.18 -4.36 -18.72
C TYR A 159 -11.94 -2.91 -19.16
N PHE A 160 -10.70 -2.50 -19.48
CA PHE A 160 -10.41 -1.18 -20.04
C PHE A 160 -9.83 -1.32 -21.46
N PRO A 161 -10.58 -0.97 -22.52
CA PRO A 161 -10.10 -1.07 -23.89
C PRO A 161 -9.21 0.15 -24.19
N MET A 162 -7.95 0.11 -23.78
CA MET A 162 -6.92 0.99 -24.36
C MET A 162 -6.01 0.14 -25.24
N GLN A 163 -5.99 0.46 -26.54
CA GLN A 163 -5.14 -0.22 -27.51
C GLN A 163 -3.68 0.18 -27.32
N GLU A 164 -2.79 -0.81 -27.38
CA GLU A 164 -1.34 -0.65 -27.26
C GLU A 164 -0.80 0.35 -28.29
N GLY A 165 0.11 1.26 -27.87
CA GLY A 165 0.75 2.23 -28.77
C GLY A 165 -0.06 3.48 -29.08
N GLN A 166 -1.26 3.65 -28.54
CA GLN A 166 -2.02 4.88 -28.71
C GLN A 166 -1.26 6.06 -28.08
N THR A 167 -1.00 7.07 -28.90
CA THR A 167 -0.40 8.34 -28.49
C THR A 167 -1.49 9.40 -28.48
N LEU A 168 -1.82 9.92 -27.30
CA LEU A 168 -2.74 11.04 -27.17
C LEU A 168 -1.95 12.33 -27.40
N GLN A 169 -2.38 13.10 -28.39
CA GLN A 169 -1.85 14.42 -28.71
C GLN A 169 -2.79 15.44 -28.06
N PHE A 170 -2.25 16.33 -27.23
CA PHE A 170 -2.99 17.43 -26.63
C PHE A 170 -2.67 18.73 -27.38
N GLU A 171 -3.59 19.71 -27.32
CA GLU A 171 -3.52 20.97 -28.09
C GLU A 171 -2.22 21.77 -27.87
N ASP A 172 -1.54 21.57 -26.73
CA ASP A 172 -0.30 22.24 -26.36
C ASP A 172 0.98 21.49 -26.81
N GLY A 173 0.85 20.52 -27.74
CA GLY A 173 1.99 19.74 -28.25
C GLY A 173 2.53 18.68 -27.29
N VAL A 174 1.86 18.46 -26.16
CA VAL A 174 2.16 17.36 -25.24
C VAL A 174 1.64 16.06 -25.84
N SER A 175 2.52 15.07 -26.01
CA SER A 175 2.15 13.72 -26.45
C SER A 175 2.33 12.71 -25.32
N VAL A 176 1.29 11.95 -25.00
CA VAL A 176 1.35 10.85 -24.04
C VAL A 176 1.23 9.53 -24.79
N THR A 177 2.32 8.77 -24.85
CA THR A 177 2.33 7.43 -25.46
C THR A 177 2.12 6.37 -24.40
N CYS A 178 1.09 5.54 -24.58
CA CYS A 178 0.84 4.38 -23.73
C CYS A 178 1.94 3.33 -23.95
N LYS A 179 2.90 3.24 -23.03
CA LYS A 179 3.92 2.18 -23.01
C LYS A 179 3.42 1.02 -22.15
N ARG A 180 3.30 -0.16 -22.76
CA ARG A 180 3.06 -1.42 -22.03
C ARG A 180 4.30 -1.74 -21.20
N GLN A 181 4.24 -1.51 -19.90
CA GLN A 181 5.20 -2.08 -18.97
C GLN A 181 4.83 -3.56 -18.81
N GLU A 182 5.77 -4.49 -19.05
CA GLU A 182 5.51 -5.91 -18.79
C GLU A 182 5.03 -6.07 -17.33
N PRO A 183 3.79 -6.51 -17.10
CA PRO A 183 3.23 -6.50 -15.76
C PRO A 183 3.84 -7.65 -14.97
N THR A 184 4.74 -7.33 -14.05
CA THR A 184 5.07 -8.23 -12.95
C THR A 184 3.89 -8.16 -11.98
N GLU A 185 3.08 -9.22 -11.91
CA GLU A 185 1.88 -9.34 -11.05
C GLU A 185 2.19 -9.36 -9.53
N GLN A 186 3.40 -8.94 -9.16
CA GLN A 186 3.99 -9.13 -7.83
C GLN A 186 3.17 -8.51 -6.71
N GLN A 187 2.58 -7.33 -6.93
CA GLN A 187 1.70 -6.69 -5.93
C GLN A 187 0.40 -7.45 -5.72
N TYR A 188 -0.16 -8.06 -6.77
CA TYR A 188 -1.36 -8.87 -6.67
C TYR A 188 -1.05 -10.21 -5.99
N LEU A 189 0.05 -10.85 -6.37
CA LEU A 189 0.56 -12.06 -5.71
C LEU A 189 0.90 -11.82 -4.25
N TYR A 190 1.47 -10.66 -3.90
CA TYR A 190 1.74 -10.26 -2.51
C TYR A 190 0.45 -10.17 -1.68
N VAL A 191 -0.60 -9.54 -2.21
CA VAL A 191 -1.91 -9.52 -1.54
C VAL A 191 -2.39 -10.94 -1.25
N HIS A 192 -2.32 -11.84 -2.24
CA HIS A 192 -2.73 -13.24 -2.05
C HIS A 192 -1.88 -13.96 -1.02
N GLN A 193 -0.56 -13.85 -1.11
CA GLN A 193 0.36 -14.50 -0.18
C GLN A 193 0.12 -14.04 1.26
N VAL A 194 -0.05 -12.74 1.50
CA VAL A 194 -0.36 -12.20 2.83
C VAL A 194 -1.71 -12.72 3.35
N LEU A 195 -2.76 -12.73 2.52
CA LEU A 195 -4.07 -13.25 2.91
C LEU A 195 -4.03 -14.75 3.21
N LEU A 196 -3.37 -15.55 2.39
CA LEU A 196 -3.23 -17.00 2.60
C LEU A 196 -2.42 -17.32 3.88
N LEU A 197 -1.34 -16.58 4.14
CA LEU A 197 -0.58 -16.69 5.39
C LEU A 197 -1.46 -16.37 6.61
N TYR A 198 -2.29 -15.33 6.52
CA TYR A 198 -3.22 -14.98 7.58
C TYR A 198 -4.27 -16.07 7.80
N LEU A 199 -4.94 -16.52 6.74
CA LEU A 199 -5.99 -17.55 6.81
C LEU A 199 -5.45 -18.86 7.39
N LYS A 200 -4.24 -19.27 7.00
CA LYS A 200 -3.55 -20.43 7.59
C LYS A 200 -3.27 -20.22 9.07
N LYS A 201 -2.68 -19.10 9.47
CA LYS A 201 -2.34 -18.83 10.88
C LYS A 201 -3.58 -18.73 11.77
N ALA A 202 -4.65 -18.14 11.26
CA ALA A 202 -5.93 -17.99 11.96
C ALA A 202 -6.80 -19.27 11.91
N LYS A 203 -6.32 -20.35 11.29
CA LYS A 203 -7.01 -21.66 11.18
C LYS A 203 -8.36 -21.60 10.46
N TYR A 204 -8.48 -20.71 9.47
CA TYR A 204 -9.62 -20.68 8.55
C TYR A 204 -9.50 -21.74 7.44
N LEU A 205 -8.31 -22.31 7.25
CA LEU A 205 -8.03 -23.30 6.22
C LEU A 205 -7.79 -24.67 6.85
N ASP A 206 -8.35 -25.71 6.24
CA ASP A 206 -8.11 -27.11 6.61
C ASP A 206 -6.69 -27.54 6.19
N ASP A 207 -6.05 -28.40 6.98
CA ASP A 207 -4.70 -28.89 6.70
C ASP A 207 -4.57 -29.60 5.35
N VAL A 208 -5.68 -30.10 4.77
CA VAL A 208 -5.69 -30.68 3.42
C VAL A 208 -5.23 -29.70 2.33
N VAL A 209 -5.33 -28.38 2.55
CA VAL A 209 -4.88 -27.38 1.56
C VAL A 209 -3.39 -27.05 1.65
N ASN A 210 -2.68 -27.50 2.69
CA ASN A 210 -1.27 -27.16 2.92
C ASN A 210 -0.36 -27.39 1.71
N PRO A 211 -0.45 -28.51 0.96
CA PRO A 211 0.40 -28.73 -0.22
C PRO A 211 0.22 -27.65 -1.30
N TYR A 212 -1.01 -27.14 -1.47
CA TYR A 212 -1.31 -26.09 -2.44
C TYR A 212 -0.80 -24.72 -1.97
N LEU A 213 -0.88 -24.44 -0.67
CA LEU A 213 -0.32 -23.22 -0.08
C LEU A 213 1.21 -23.17 -0.19
N GLU A 214 1.88 -24.30 0.01
CA GLU A 214 3.32 -24.44 -0.15
C GLU A 214 3.75 -24.29 -1.60
N ALA A 215 3.02 -24.92 -2.54
CA ALA A 215 3.25 -24.74 -3.97
C ALA A 215 3.08 -23.27 -4.39
N PHE A 216 1.99 -22.61 -3.97
CA PHE A 216 1.77 -21.20 -4.25
C PHE A 216 2.87 -20.31 -3.64
N THR A 217 3.30 -20.59 -2.41
CA THR A 217 4.39 -19.84 -1.76
C THR A 217 5.69 -19.96 -2.55
N LYS A 218 6.01 -21.17 -3.05
CA LYS A 218 7.20 -21.39 -3.90
C LYS A 218 7.12 -20.58 -5.19
N ASP A 219 5.96 -20.58 -5.85
CA ASP A 219 5.74 -19.83 -7.09
C ASP A 219 5.80 -18.31 -6.85
N TYR A 220 5.20 -17.84 -5.74
CA TYR A 220 5.30 -16.47 -5.28
C TYR A 220 6.76 -16.03 -5.09
N VAL A 221 7.56 -16.81 -4.34
CA VAL A 221 8.97 -16.52 -4.12
C VAL A 221 9.73 -16.48 -5.45
N ALA A 222 9.48 -17.41 -6.36
CA ALA A 222 10.10 -17.41 -7.68
C ALA A 222 9.73 -16.16 -8.50
N ALA A 223 8.48 -15.72 -8.46
CA ALA A 223 7.97 -14.57 -9.21
C ALA A 223 8.39 -13.21 -8.62
N THR A 224 8.78 -13.18 -7.34
CA THR A 224 9.13 -11.95 -6.61
C THR A 224 10.63 -11.80 -6.33
N LYS A 225 11.42 -12.83 -6.61
CA LYS A 225 12.87 -12.80 -6.45
C LYS A 225 13.52 -11.87 -7.50
N GLY A 226 14.58 -11.17 -7.09
CA GLY A 226 15.46 -10.43 -8.01
C GLY A 226 15.28 -8.92 -8.03
N PHE A 227 14.59 -8.33 -7.06
CA PHE A 227 14.48 -6.89 -6.86
C PHE A 227 14.96 -6.51 -5.46
#